data_AF-A0A5J4E2E7-F1
#
_entry.id   AF-A0A5J4E2E7-F1
#
_cell.length_a   1.000
_cell.length_b   1.000
_cell.length_c   1.000
_cell.angle_alpha   90.00
_cell.angle_beta   90.00
_cell.angle_gamma   90.00
#
_symmetry.space_group_name_H-M   'P 1'
#
loop_
_entity.id
_entity.type
_entity.pdbx_description
1 polymer ?
#
loop_
_entity_poly.entity_id
_entity_poly.type
_entity_poly.pdbx_seq_one_letter_code
_entity_poly.pdbx_strand_id
1 'polypeptide(L)' 'MRGGKDYNAKWGERMTGNGPYAAQISKRFAIALKRCCLNRKRLDLRTDLFTPPVAAGMQIPLF' A
#
# COMPACT_ATOMS: atom_id res chain seq x y z
N MET A 1 -13.02 17.72 -2.61
CA MET A 1 -11.77 17.92 -1.85
C MET A 1 -12.15 18.01 -0.37
N ARG A 2 -11.84 16.98 0.44
CA ARG A 2 -12.11 16.82 1.90
C ARG A 2 -13.18 17.76 2.55
N GLY A 3 -14.41 17.79 2.02
CA GLY A 3 -15.49 18.66 2.56
C GLY A 3 -15.15 20.16 2.59
N GLY A 4 -14.32 20.66 1.67
CA GLY A 4 -13.91 22.07 1.61
C GLY A 4 -12.69 22.42 2.48
N LYS A 5 -12.10 21.46 3.19
CA LYS A 5 -10.88 21.67 3.98
C LYS A 5 -9.63 21.33 3.17
N ASP A 6 -8.60 22.16 3.28
CA ASP A 6 -7.29 21.88 2.69
C ASP A 6 -6.61 20.68 3.37
N TYR A 7 -6.85 20.50 4.67
CA TYR A 7 -6.30 19.41 5.46
C TYR A 7 -7.32 18.82 6.43
N ASN A 8 -7.28 17.49 6.58
CA ASN A 8 -8.02 16.77 7.62
C ASN A 8 -7.04 15.81 8.31
N ALA A 9 -6.80 16.05 9.61
CA ALA A 9 -5.82 15.32 10.39
C ALA A 9 -6.28 13.94 10.84
N LYS A 10 -7.58 13.61 10.69
CA LYS A 10 -8.18 12.35 11.16
C LYS A 10 -7.38 11.14 10.68
N TRP A 11 -7.07 10.28 11.64
CA TRP A 11 -6.42 9.00 11.39
C TRP A 11 -7.31 8.11 10.50
N GLY A 12 -6.72 7.32 9.60
CA GLY A 12 -7.45 6.45 8.67
C GLY A 12 -8.09 7.15 7.45
N GLU A 13 -8.27 8.47 7.47
CA GLU A 13 -8.82 9.24 6.33
C GLU A 13 -7.71 9.82 5.41
N ARG A 14 -6.44 9.57 5.76
CA ARG A 14 -5.29 9.96 4.93
C ARG A 14 -5.09 8.96 3.80
N MET A 15 -4.48 9.42 2.71
CA MET A 15 -4.19 8.60 1.51
C MET A 15 -5.40 7.94 0.83
N THR A 16 -6.63 8.21 1.28
CA THR A 16 -7.87 7.75 0.66
C THR A 16 -8.59 8.92 0.00
N GLY A 17 -8.83 8.84 -1.30
CA GLY A 17 -9.61 9.83 -2.03
C GLY A 17 -11.11 9.66 -1.75
N ASN A 18 -11.83 10.78 -1.64
CA ASN A 18 -13.29 10.79 -1.43
C ASN A 18 -14.00 11.55 -2.57
N GLY A 19 -15.27 11.22 -2.79
CA GLY A 19 -16.14 11.88 -3.76
C GLY A 19 -16.08 11.29 -5.18
N PRO A 20 -16.74 11.94 -6.16
CA PRO A 20 -16.97 11.37 -7.49
C PRO A 20 -15.67 11.14 -8.28
N TYR A 21 -14.69 12.02 -8.13
CA TYR A 21 -13.40 11.86 -8.82
C TYR A 21 -12.59 10.67 -8.29
N ALA A 22 -12.56 10.48 -6.98
CA ALA A 22 -11.94 9.30 -6.37
C ALA A 22 -12.63 8.00 -6.83
N ALA A 23 -13.96 8.01 -6.92
CA ALA A 23 -14.72 6.89 -7.45
C ALA A 23 -14.38 6.61 -8.94
N GLN A 24 -14.20 7.65 -9.75
CA GLN A 24 -13.78 7.52 -11.15
C GLN A 24 -12.37 6.92 -11.29
N ILE A 25 -11.41 7.39 -10.48
CA ILE A 25 -10.05 6.83 -10.44
C ILE A 25 -10.10 5.34 -10.04
N SER A 26 -10.84 5.01 -8.98
CA SER A 26 -11.01 3.64 -8.50
C SER A 26 -11.54 2.71 -9.60
N LYS A 27 -12.58 3.14 -10.32
CA LYS A 27 -13.14 2.38 -11.46
C LYS A 27 -12.12 2.17 -12.57
N ARG A 28 -11.39 3.22 -12.97
CA ARG A 28 -10.35 3.12 -14.02
C ARG A 28 -9.24 2.14 -13.62
N PHE A 29 -8.79 2.21 -12.37
CA PHE A 29 -7.79 1.31 -11.84
C PHE A 29 -8.26 -0.15 -11.84
N ALA A 30 -9.49 -0.41 -11.39
CA ALA A 30 -10.08 -1.76 -11.41
C ALA A 30 -10.16 -2.34 -12.83
N ILE A 31 -10.51 -1.53 -13.84
CA ILE A 31 -10.51 -1.96 -15.25
C ILE A 31 -9.10 -2.29 -15.73
N ALA A 32 -8.10 -1.45 -15.41
CA ALA A 32 -6.72 -1.69 -15.78
C ALA A 32 -6.18 -2.99 -15.16
N LEU A 33 -6.45 -3.25 -13.88
CA LEU A 33 -6.07 -4.51 -13.22
C LEU A 33 -6.64 -5.73 -13.94
N LYS A 34 -7.93 -5.68 -14.32
CA LYS A 34 -8.58 -6.76 -15.08
C LYS A 34 -7.91 -6.99 -16.43
N ARG A 35 -7.65 -5.91 -17.19
CA ARG A 35 -6.99 -5.97 -18.51
C ARG A 35 -5.57 -6.52 -18.44
N CYS A 36 -4.82 -6.14 -17.41
CA CYS A 36 -3.43 -6.58 -17.21
C CYS A 36 -3.32 -7.89 -16.44
N CYS A 37 -4.44 -8.55 -16.12
CA CYS A 37 -4.47 -9.79 -15.34
C CYS A 37 -3.74 -9.72 -13.97
N LEU A 38 -3.72 -8.53 -13.37
CA LEU A 38 -3.11 -8.25 -12.08
C LEU A 38 -4.09 -8.49 -10.92
N ASN A 39 -3.57 -8.60 -9.69
CA ASN A 39 -4.36 -8.75 -8.46
C ASN A 39 -5.37 -9.92 -8.46
N ARG A 40 -5.07 -11.00 -9.21
CA ARG A 40 -5.95 -12.17 -9.35
C ARG A 40 -5.85 -13.16 -8.19
N LYS A 41 -4.74 -13.14 -7.46
CA LYS A 41 -4.48 -14.02 -6.31
C LYS A 41 -3.88 -13.19 -5.20
N ARG A 42 -4.32 -13.43 -3.97
CA ARG A 42 -3.56 -13.02 -2.78
C ARG A 42 -2.61 -14.16 -2.50
N LEU A 43 -1.32 -13.87 -2.49
CA LEU A 43 -0.28 -14.81 -2.14
C LEU A 43 0.12 -14.55 -0.69
N ASP A 44 0.42 -15.60 0.04
CA ASP A 44 1.07 -15.45 1.34
C ASP A 44 2.47 -14.87 1.10
N LEU A 45 2.80 -13.85 1.89
CA LEU A 45 4.10 -13.21 1.79
C LEU A 45 5.14 -14.17 2.37
N ARG A 46 6.16 -14.47 1.57
CA ARG A 46 7.31 -15.26 2.02
C ARG A 46 8.06 -14.51 3.12
N THR A 47 8.11 -15.09 4.30
CA THR A 47 8.87 -14.58 5.45
C THR A 47 10.22 -15.29 5.62
N ASP A 48 10.44 -16.40 4.91
CA ASP A 48 11.63 -17.24 5.00
C ASP A 48 12.91 -16.56 4.50
N LEU A 49 12.78 -15.51 3.68
CA LEU A 49 13.91 -14.70 3.20
C LEU A 49 14.32 -13.57 4.16
N PHE A 50 13.54 -13.34 5.23
CA PHE A 50 13.90 -12.33 6.20
C PHE A 50 14.91 -12.89 7.18
N THR A 51 16.04 -12.20 7.31
CA THR A 51 17.00 -12.45 8.38
C THR A 51 16.73 -11.44 9.49
N PRO A 52 16.55 -11.86 10.75
CA PRO A 52 16.44 -10.91 11.84
C PRO A 52 17.68 -10.03 11.90
N PRO A 53 17.55 -8.74 12.28
CA PRO A 53 18.70 -7.86 12.40
C PRO A 53 19.68 -8.40 13.44
N VAL A 54 20.96 -8.17 13.19
CA VAL A 54 22.01 -8.49 14.15
C VAL A 54 21.78 -7.68 15.43
N ALA A 55 21.87 -8.32 16.59
CA ALA A 55 21.65 -7.66 17.88
C ALA A 55 22.62 -6.47 18.06
N ALA A 56 22.19 -5.45 18.80
CA ALA A 56 23.01 -4.27 19.05
C ALA A 56 24.39 -4.67 19.63
N GLY A 57 25.47 -4.25 18.96
CA GLY A 57 26.85 -4.58 19.35
C GLY A 57 27.43 -5.85 18.71
N MET A 58 26.64 -6.59 17.93
CA MET A 58 27.12 -7.79 17.22
C MET A 58 27.50 -7.47 15.77
N GLN A 59 28.47 -8.23 15.23
CA GLN A 59 29.00 -8.05 13.88
C GLN A 59 28.15 -8.79 12.83
N ILE A 60 27.94 -8.17 11.67
CA ILE A 60 27.28 -8.78 10.50
C ILE A 60 28.21 -9.83 9.87
N PRO A 61 27.70 -10.99 9.40
CA PRO A 61 28.52 -11.97 8.70
C PRO A 61 29.28 -11.33 7.53
N LEU A 62 30.58 -11.64 7.44
CA LEU A 62 31.49 -11.07 6.44
C LEU A 62 31.44 -11.80 5.08
N PHE A 63 30.86 -13.01 5.05
CA PHE A 63 30.75 -13.89 3.88
C PHE A 63 29.47 -14.72 3.98
#